data_AF-A0A222SU97-F1
#
_entry.id   AF-A0A222SU97-F1
#
_cell.length_a   1.000
_cell.length_b   1.000
_cell.length_c   1.000
_cell.angle_alpha   90.00
_cell.angle_beta   90.00
_cell.angle_gamma   90.00
#
_symmetry.space_group_name_H-M   'P 1'
#
loop_
_entity.id
_entity.type
_entity.pdbx_description
1 polymer ?
#
loop_
_entity_poly.entity_id
_entity_poly.type
_entity_poly.pdbx_seq_one_letter_code
_entity_poly.pdbx_strand_id
1 'polypeptide(L)' 'MTTPEQTTDPFSDEAWRAAIEHAAGCLACRTPGAECETGERLLRAYEAATRQARSAEAM' A
#
# COMPACT_ATOMS: atom_id res chain seq x y z
N MET A 1 -9.84 23.72 5.03
CA MET A 1 -8.70 22.81 4.86
C MET A 1 -9.26 21.41 4.97
N THR A 2 -9.44 20.73 3.85
CA THR A 2 -10.11 19.43 3.79
C THR A 2 -9.14 18.38 4.32
N THR A 3 -9.21 18.09 5.62
CA THR A 3 -8.64 16.85 6.17
C THR A 3 -9.44 15.73 5.54
N PRO A 4 -8.84 14.84 4.74
CA PRO A 4 -9.59 13.65 4.39
C PRO A 4 -9.73 12.89 5.71
N GLU A 5 -10.97 12.76 6.18
CA GLU A 5 -11.39 11.69 7.07
C GLU A 5 -11.15 10.39 6.28
N GLN A 6 -9.88 10.03 6.08
CA GLN A 6 -9.54 8.74 5.53
C GLN A 6 -9.85 7.78 6.66
N THR A 7 -10.95 7.05 6.51
CA THR A 7 -11.09 5.71 7.06
C THR A 7 -9.94 4.88 6.48
N THR A 8 -8.71 5.14 6.93
CA THR A 8 -7.57 4.29 6.59
C THR A 8 -7.83 3.04 7.39
N ASP A 9 -8.32 2.02 6.70
CA ASP A 9 -8.45 0.71 7.30
C ASP A 9 -7.06 0.33 7.85
N PRO A 10 -6.95 -0.12 9.11
CA PRO A 10 -5.66 -0.39 9.73
C PRO A 10 -4.83 -1.41 8.91
N PHE A 11 -5.49 -2.32 8.19
CA PHE A 11 -4.82 -3.25 7.29
C PHE A 11 -4.26 -2.54 6.03
N SER A 12 -4.93 -1.51 5.53
CA SER A 12 -4.41 -0.66 4.44
C SER A 12 -3.18 0.13 4.89
N ASP A 13 -3.21 0.70 6.08
CA ASP A 13 -2.08 1.46 6.64
C ASP A 13 -0.87 0.56 6.92
N GLU A 14 -1.09 -0.63 7.50
CA GLU A 14 -0.04 -1.63 7.71
C GLU A 14 0.55 -2.15 6.40
N ALA A 15 -0.29 -2.47 5.40
CA ALA A 15 0.18 -2.93 4.10
C ALA A 15 0.99 -1.86 3.36
N TRP A 16 0.55 -0.60 3.43
CA TRP A 16 1.28 0.54 2.87
C TRP A 16 2.63 0.73 3.56
N ARG A 17 2.64 0.70 4.90
CA ARG A 17 3.86 0.86 5.68
C ARG A 17 4.87 -0.26 5.38
N ALA A 18 4.41 -1.51 5.29
CA ALA A 18 5.26 -2.63 4.91
C ALA A 18 5.86 -2.47 3.50
N ALA A 19 5.10 -1.94 2.54
CA ALA A 19 5.61 -1.62 1.21
C ALA A 19 6.73 -0.57 1.23
N ILE A 20 6.55 0.50 2.03
CA ILE A 20 7.55 1.57 2.20
C ILE A 20 8.81 1.03 2.88
N GLU A 21 8.66 0.28 3.97
CA GLU A 21 9.77 -0.34 4.72
C GLU A 21 10.56 -1.30 3.81
N HIS A 22 9.87 -2.08 2.99
CA HIS A 22 10.51 -2.96 2.00
C HIS A 22 11.29 -2.18 0.94
N ALA A 23 10.68 -1.14 0.35
CA ALA A 23 11.32 -0.33 -0.68
C ALA A 23 12.57 0.39 -0.15
N ALA A 24 12.58 0.78 1.11
CA ALA A 24 13.76 1.39 1.75
C ALA A 24 14.95 0.42 1.87
N GLY A 25 14.69 -0.88 2.09
CA GLY A 25 15.73 -1.91 2.20
C GLY A 25 16.12 -2.56 0.86
N CYS A 26 15.18 -2.65 -0.09
CA CYS A 26 15.37 -3.45 -1.30
C CYS A 26 16.16 -2.69 -2.38
N LEU A 27 17.23 -3.30 -2.90
CA LEU A 27 18.00 -2.70 -4.00
C LEU A 27 17.21 -2.73 -5.33
N ALA A 28 16.40 -3.78 -5.55
CA ALA A 28 15.55 -3.88 -6.74
C ALA A 28 14.51 -2.75 -6.77
N CYS A 29 13.79 -2.51 -5.67
CA CYS A 29 12.84 -1.39 -5.59
C CYS A 29 13.49 0.00 -5.75
N ARG A 30 14.77 0.14 -5.42
CA ARG A 30 15.54 1.38 -5.61
C ARG A 30 16.12 1.53 -7.02
N THR A 31 16.12 0.47 -7.81
CA THR A 31 16.67 0.47 -9.17
C THR A 31 15.53 0.74 -10.17
N PRO A 32 15.57 1.84 -10.94
CA PRO A 32 14.57 2.11 -11.96
C PRO A 32 14.51 0.96 -12.97
N GLY A 33 13.32 0.42 -13.21
CA GLY A 33 13.11 -0.68 -14.16
C GLY A 33 13.46 -2.07 -13.63
N ALA A 34 13.88 -2.22 -12.36
CA ALA A 34 13.98 -3.52 -11.73
C ALA A 34 12.63 -3.92 -11.11
N GLU A 35 12.18 -5.11 -11.44
CA GLU A 35 10.96 -5.69 -10.87
C GLU A 35 11.29 -6.37 -9.54
N CYS A 36 10.42 -6.19 -8.55
CA CYS A 36 10.54 -6.84 -7.25
C CYS A 36 9.23 -7.53 -6.91
N GLU A 37 9.21 -8.86 -6.97
CA GLU A 37 8.02 -9.66 -6.70
C GLU A 37 7.45 -9.37 -5.29
N THR A 38 8.32 -9.19 -4.30
CA THR A 38 7.92 -8.85 -2.93
C THR A 38 7.28 -7.46 -2.86
N GLY A 39 7.88 -6.46 -3.51
CA GLY A 39 7.33 -5.11 -3.59
C GLY A 39 5.96 -5.07 -4.30
N GLU A 40 5.83 -5.79 -5.42
CA GLU A 40 4.56 -5.94 -6.12
C GLU A 40 3.49 -6.63 -5.27
N ARG A 41 3.86 -7.66 -4.51
CA ARG A 41 2.93 -8.36 -3.62
C ARG A 41 2.43 -7.44 -2.51
N LEU A 42 3.30 -6.62 -1.94
CA LEU A 42 2.96 -5.63 -0.92
C LEU A 42 2.05 -4.53 -1.48
N LEU A 43 2.35 -4.03 -2.68
CA LEU A 43 1.49 -3.07 -3.38
C LEU A 43 0.11 -3.65 -3.67
N ARG A 44 0.02 -4.87 -4.21
CA ARG A 44 -1.26 -5.53 -4.48
C ARG A 44 -2.08 -5.74 -3.19
N ALA A 45 -1.42 -6.05 -2.07
CA ALA A 45 -2.09 -6.18 -0.78
C ALA A 45 -2.70 -4.85 -0.32
N TYR A 46 -1.94 -3.75 -0.42
CA TYR A 46 -2.42 -2.41 -0.13
C TYR A 46 -3.59 -1.99 -1.03
N GLU A 47 -3.49 -2.22 -2.34
CA GLU A 47 -4.56 -1.90 -3.29
C GLU A 47 -5.85 -2.68 -3.00
N ALA A 48 -5.72 -3.96 -2.63
CA ALA A 48 -6.85 -4.79 -2.23
C ALA A 48 -7.48 -4.30 -0.92
N ALA A 49 -6.68 -3.90 0.07
CA ALA A 49 -7.14 -3.30 1.32
C ALA A 49 -7.89 -1.99 1.07
N THR A 50 -7.29 -1.09 0.28
CA THR A 50 -7.88 0.20 -0.10
C THR A 50 -9.18 0.03 -0.86
N ARG A 51 -9.26 -0.97 -1.76
CA ARG A 51 -10.49 -1.29 -2.50
C ARG A 51 -11.59 -1.76 -1.57
N GLN A 52 -11.27 -2.64 -0.62
CA GLN A 52 -12.23 -3.13 0.37
C GLN A 52 -12.76 -2.01 1.26
N ALA A 53 -11.88 -1.14 1.76
CA ALA A 53 -12.26 0.03 2.55
C ALA A 53 -13.24 0.93 1.78
N ARG A 54 -12.91 1.28 0.53
CA ARG A 54 -13.79 2.10 -0.32
C ARG A 54 -15.14 1.44 -0.62
N SER A 55 -15.17 0.12 -0.80
CA SER A 55 -16.42 -0.61 -1.00
C SER A 55 -17.26 -0.69 0.28
N ALA A 56 -16.63 -0.70 1.46
CA ALA A 56 -17.33 -0.67 2.73
C ALA A 56 -17.90 0.72 3.05
N GLU A 57 -17.20 1.79 2.63
CA GLU A 57 -17.66 3.18 2.77
C GLU A 57 -18.79 3.57 1.80
N ALA A 58 -18.96 2.81 0.70
CA ALA A 58 -19.97 3.07 -0.32
C ALA A 58 -21.34 2.37 -0.06
N MET A 59 -21.48 1.64 1.05
CA MET A 59 -22.72 1.02 1.50
C MET A 59 -23.35 1.80 2.66
#